data_AF-A0A8H6IM80-F1
#
_entry.id   AF-A0A8H6IM80-F1
#
_cell.length_a   1.000
_cell.length_b   1.000
_cell.length_c   1.000
_cell.angle_alpha   90.00
_cell.angle_beta   90.00
_cell.angle_gamma   90.00
#
_symmetry.space_group_name_H-M   'P 1'
#
loop_
_entity.id
_entity.type
_entity.pdbx_description
1 polymer ?
#
loop_
_entity_poly.entity_id
_entity_poly.type
_entity_poly.pdbx_seq_one_letter_code
_entity_poly.pdbx_strand_id
1 'polypeptide(L)'
;MGSEDSDGELSKKRGGGSVMRASRTLGLRTEQNPYVAELAALAEAVKSLPERLEYRAVHVFTRNKAAVLAIRNPRQQSGQREIRQLYAAVQALQRRGNRVTLYWLPSAVESDLLKAAKASAKESTRPSKTPQKKATRAYSTALRIALQTVLQTYGALPDN
;
A
#
# COMPACT_ATOMS: atom_id res chain seq x y z
N MET A 1 -23.65 15.11 -35.13
CA MET A 1 -24.10 14.38 -33.92
C MET A 1 -22.88 13.65 -33.40
N GLY A 2 -22.08 14.18 -32.47
CA GLY A 2 -22.40 15.12 -31.41
C GLY A 2 -22.09 14.43 -30.08
N SER A 3 -20.97 14.83 -29.46
CA SER A 3 -20.66 14.80 -28.01
C SER A 3 -20.66 13.41 -27.33
N GLU A 4 -19.82 13.09 -26.35
CA GLU A 4 -19.38 13.92 -25.23
C GLU A 4 -17.94 13.61 -24.83
N ASP A 5 -17.14 14.67 -24.82
CA ASP A 5 -15.96 14.84 -23.99
C ASP A 5 -16.33 14.57 -22.52
N SER A 6 -15.71 13.58 -21.90
CA SER A 6 -15.71 13.46 -20.43
C SER A 6 -14.42 14.05 -19.90
N ASP A 7 -14.42 15.38 -19.89
CA ASP A 7 -13.49 16.22 -19.16
C ASP A 7 -13.43 15.79 -17.69
N GLY A 8 -12.27 15.31 -17.27
CA GLY A 8 -11.93 15.12 -15.87
C GLY A 8 -11.90 16.48 -15.18
N GLU A 9 -13.01 16.84 -14.56
CA GLU A 9 -13.20 18.10 -13.86
C GLU A 9 -12.22 18.23 -12.67
N LEU A 10 -11.11 18.92 -12.91
CA LEU A 10 -10.17 19.39 -11.89
C LEU A 10 -10.79 20.58 -11.14
N SER A 11 -11.60 20.28 -10.11
CA SER A 11 -12.05 21.29 -9.15
C SER A 11 -10.87 21.84 -8.34
N LYS A 12 -10.26 22.92 -8.84
CA LYS A 12 -9.17 23.67 -8.20
C LYS A 12 -9.72 24.55 -7.07
N LYS A 13 -9.80 24.00 -5.84
CA LYS A 13 -10.05 24.82 -4.65
C LYS A 13 -8.83 25.70 -4.34
N ARG A 14 -9.08 27.02 -4.22
CA ARG A 14 -8.09 28.05 -3.85
C ARG A 14 -7.67 27.86 -2.40
N GLY A 15 -6.49 27.29 -2.23
CA GLY A 15 -5.77 27.02 -0.98
C GLY A 15 -4.71 26.00 -1.36
N GLY A 16 -3.45 26.44 -1.54
CA GLY A 16 -2.41 25.79 -2.35
C GLY A 16 -1.91 24.41 -1.89
N GLY A 17 -2.79 23.42 -1.78
CA GLY A 17 -2.49 22.02 -1.58
C GLY A 17 -3.31 21.19 -2.57
N SER A 18 -2.62 20.51 -3.49
CA SER A 18 -3.28 19.49 -4.33
C SER A 18 -3.46 18.21 -3.51
N VAL A 19 -4.69 17.70 -3.45
CA VAL A 19 -4.97 16.40 -2.84
C VAL A 19 -5.10 15.38 -3.95
N MET A 20 -4.14 14.47 -4.03
CA MET A 20 -4.19 13.32 -4.93
C MET A 20 -4.72 12.10 -4.17
N ARG A 21 -5.70 11.40 -4.75
CA ARG A 21 -6.24 10.15 -4.23
C ARG A 21 -5.89 9.03 -5.20
N ALA A 22 -5.25 7.98 -4.67
CA ALA A 22 -4.95 6.77 -5.42
C ALA A 22 -5.33 5.54 -4.57
N SER A 23 -5.80 4.50 -5.24
CA SER A 23 -6.14 3.23 -4.61
C SER A 23 -6.03 2.10 -5.63
N ARG A 24 -5.59 0.92 -5.17
CA ARG A 24 -5.29 -0.21 -6.05
C ARG A 24 -5.62 -1.54 -5.40
N THR A 25 -6.17 -2.45 -6.20
CA THR A 25 -6.37 -3.86 -5.83
C THR A 25 -5.12 -4.66 -6.15
N LEU A 26 -4.52 -5.32 -5.15
CA LEU A 26 -3.33 -6.15 -5.36
C LEU A 26 -3.64 -7.62 -5.62
N GLY A 27 -4.77 -8.13 -5.15
CA GLY A 27 -5.09 -9.55 -5.23
C GLY A 27 -6.19 -9.95 -4.25
N LEU A 28 -6.55 -11.22 -4.30
CA LEU A 28 -7.52 -11.81 -3.39
C LEU A 28 -6.97 -11.84 -1.96
N ARG A 29 -7.86 -11.79 -0.96
CA ARG A 29 -7.50 -11.89 0.46
C ARG A 29 -6.77 -13.20 0.81
N THR A 30 -7.02 -14.25 0.03
CA THR A 30 -6.38 -15.56 0.11
C THR A 30 -4.96 -15.58 -0.49
N GLU A 31 -4.59 -14.59 -1.27
CA GLU A 31 -3.26 -14.51 -1.89
C GLU A 31 -2.41 -13.37 -1.34
N GLN A 32 -3.05 -12.37 -0.73
CA GLN A 32 -2.41 -11.14 -0.26
C GLN A 32 -2.71 -10.86 1.21
N ASN A 33 -1.64 -10.58 1.97
CA ASN A 33 -1.70 -10.07 3.33
C ASN A 33 -2.00 -8.55 3.31
N PRO A 34 -3.00 -8.05 4.06
CA PRO A 34 -3.29 -6.62 4.21
C PRO A 34 -2.07 -5.78 4.55
N TYR A 35 -1.16 -6.32 5.37
CA TYR A 35 0.12 -5.68 5.68
C TYR A 35 0.96 -5.38 4.42
N VAL A 36 1.02 -6.32 3.47
CA VAL A 36 1.74 -6.15 2.20
C VAL A 36 1.04 -5.14 1.31
N ALA A 37 -0.29 -5.11 1.33
CA ALA A 37 -1.06 -4.11 0.60
C ALA A 37 -0.81 -2.68 1.10
N GLU A 38 -0.69 -2.51 2.42
CA GLU A 38 -0.35 -1.21 3.00
C GLU A 38 1.09 -0.79 2.68
N LEU A 39 2.06 -1.70 2.72
CA LEU A 39 3.44 -1.40 2.31
C LEU A 39 3.52 -0.96 0.85
N ALA A 40 2.80 -1.66 -0.04
CA ALA A 40 2.74 -1.30 -1.45
C ALA A 40 2.06 0.05 -1.67
N ALA A 41 0.97 0.34 -0.93
CA ALA A 41 0.30 1.63 -0.99
C ALA A 41 1.23 2.77 -0.54
N LEU A 42 2.01 2.58 0.52
CA LEU A 42 3.03 3.54 0.96
C LEU A 42 4.12 3.73 -0.11
N ALA A 43 4.62 2.65 -0.70
CA ALA A 43 5.65 2.73 -1.73
C ALA A 43 5.13 3.51 -2.95
N GLU A 44 3.90 3.23 -3.37
CA GLU A 44 3.26 3.92 -4.49
C GLU A 44 3.02 5.40 -4.19
N ALA A 45 2.53 5.72 -2.99
CA ALA A 45 2.31 7.10 -2.56
C ALA A 45 3.62 7.91 -2.60
N VAL A 46 4.72 7.35 -2.09
CA VAL A 46 6.04 7.99 -2.11
C VAL A 46 6.56 8.15 -3.54
N LYS A 47 6.37 7.15 -4.41
CA LYS A 47 6.78 7.21 -5.83
C LYS A 47 5.95 8.20 -6.66
N SER A 48 4.68 8.42 -6.28
CA SER A 48 3.78 9.34 -6.98
C SER A 48 4.08 10.81 -6.70
N LEU A 49 4.98 11.12 -5.77
CA LEU A 49 5.40 12.49 -5.50
C LEU A 49 6.16 13.06 -6.71
N PRO A 50 5.97 14.35 -7.05
CA PRO A 50 6.60 14.97 -8.21
C PRO A 50 8.13 14.82 -8.17
N GLU A 51 8.75 14.55 -9.32
CA GLU A 51 10.20 14.35 -9.36
C GLU A 51 10.99 15.59 -8.94
N ARG A 52 10.47 16.76 -9.31
CA ARG A 52 10.95 18.11 -8.95
C ARG A 52 10.80 18.48 -7.47
N LEU A 53 10.32 17.56 -6.62
CA LEU A 53 10.24 17.80 -5.18
C LEU A 53 11.62 17.63 -4.55
N GLU A 54 12.24 18.74 -4.16
CA GLU A 54 13.59 18.78 -3.61
C GLU A 54 13.66 19.66 -2.35
N TYR A 55 14.55 19.30 -1.43
CA TYR A 55 14.78 20.03 -0.16
C TYR A 55 13.50 20.30 0.67
N ARG A 56 12.51 19.40 0.62
CA ARG A 56 11.26 19.51 1.40
C ARG A 56 11.18 18.49 2.52
N ALA A 57 10.35 18.80 3.52
CA ALA A 57 9.90 17.84 4.53
C ALA A 57 8.68 17.09 4.01
N VAL A 58 8.78 15.76 3.95
CA VAL A 58 7.72 14.85 3.51
C VAL A 58 7.27 14.03 4.71
N HIS A 59 6.04 14.27 5.18
CA HIS A 59 5.44 13.52 6.27
C HIS A 59 4.47 12.48 5.70
N VAL A 60 4.70 11.21 6.04
CA VAL A 60 3.87 10.09 5.58
C VAL A 60 3.17 9.48 6.79
N PHE A 61 1.86 9.34 6.70
CA PHE A 61 1.00 8.90 7.79
C PHE A 61 0.37 7.55 7.47
N THR A 62 0.39 6.62 8.44
CA THR A 62 -0.24 5.30 8.30
C THR A 62 -0.94 4.83 9.57
N ARG A 63 -1.99 4.02 9.41
CA ARG A 63 -2.65 3.29 10.52
C ARG A 63 -1.90 2.02 10.91
N ASN A 64 -0.99 1.54 10.07
CA ASN A 64 -0.27 0.30 10.30
C ASN A 64 1.06 0.55 11.01
N LYS A 65 1.05 0.30 12.31
CA LYS A 65 2.23 0.40 13.18
C LYS A 65 3.37 -0.49 12.70
N ALA A 66 3.05 -1.70 12.21
CA ALA A 66 4.05 -2.65 11.73
C ALA A 66 4.80 -2.11 10.50
N ALA A 67 4.14 -1.37 9.60
CA ALA A 67 4.80 -0.75 8.45
C ALA A 67 5.85 0.29 8.87
N VAL A 68 5.55 1.10 9.90
CA VAL A 68 6.52 2.07 10.44
C VAL A 68 7.71 1.36 11.09
N LEU A 69 7.46 0.29 11.84
CA LEU A 69 8.50 -0.52 12.46
C LEU A 69 9.37 -1.24 11.42
N ALA A 70 8.77 -1.76 10.35
CA ALA A 70 9.47 -2.46 9.28
C ALA A 70 10.45 -1.58 8.51
N ILE A 71 10.19 -0.28 8.36
CA ILE A 71 11.17 0.64 7.75
C ILE A 71 12.33 0.92 8.71
N ARG A 72 12.04 1.06 10.01
CA ARG A 72 13.07 1.30 11.03
C ARG A 72 13.98 0.10 11.22
N ASN A 73 13.42 -1.10 11.13
CA ASN A 73 14.17 -2.36 11.24
C ASN A 73 13.66 -3.38 10.20
N PRO A 74 14.19 -3.34 8.97
CA PRO A 74 13.68 -4.16 7.87
C PRO A 74 14.03 -5.66 7.97
N ARG A 75 14.82 -6.08 8.95
CA ARG A 75 15.21 -7.50 9.09
C ARG A 75 14.05 -8.33 9.67
N GLN A 76 13.83 -9.53 9.13
CA GLN A 76 12.90 -10.57 9.65
C GLN A 76 11.39 -10.36 9.46
N GLN A 77 10.93 -9.50 8.53
CA GLN A 77 9.49 -9.30 8.27
C GLN A 77 9.04 -9.91 6.94
N SER A 78 7.83 -10.48 6.89
CA SER A 78 7.16 -10.85 5.63
C SER A 78 6.99 -9.60 4.73
N GLY A 79 6.86 -9.74 3.41
CA GLY A 79 6.73 -8.58 2.51
C GLY A 79 8.04 -7.82 2.24
N GLN A 80 9.19 -8.49 2.34
CA GLN A 80 10.51 -7.89 2.08
C GLN A 80 10.62 -7.17 0.74
N ARG A 81 9.90 -7.64 -0.29
CA ARG A 81 9.90 -6.99 -1.59
C ARG A 81 9.30 -5.60 -1.50
N GLU A 82 8.15 -5.46 -0.88
CA GLU A 82 7.44 -4.18 -0.71
C GLU A 82 8.21 -3.26 0.25
N ILE A 83 8.80 -3.81 1.32
CA ILE A 83 9.71 -3.07 2.22
C ILE A 83 10.89 -2.47 1.43
N ARG A 84 11.57 -3.27 0.59
CA ARG A 84 12.67 -2.79 -0.26
C ARG A 84 12.22 -1.72 -1.24
N GLN A 85 11.03 -1.88 -1.85
CA GLN A 85 10.51 -0.87 -2.77
C GLN A 85 10.20 0.46 -2.08
N LEU A 86 9.58 0.40 -0.89
CA LEU A 86 9.31 1.58 -0.09
C LEU A 86 10.61 2.26 0.35
N TYR A 87 11.58 1.48 0.84
CA TYR A 87 12.88 1.98 1.25
C TYR A 87 13.63 2.64 0.08
N ALA A 88 13.64 2.02 -1.10
CA ALA A 88 14.25 2.59 -2.30
C ALA A 88 13.58 3.91 -2.74
N ALA A 89 12.25 3.98 -2.65
CA ALA A 89 11.50 5.21 -2.96
C ALA A 89 11.81 6.33 -1.96
N VAL A 90 11.90 6.01 -0.66
CA VAL A 90 12.31 6.96 0.38
C VAL A 90 13.73 7.45 0.14
N GLN A 91 14.66 6.56 -0.16
CA GLN A 91 16.05 6.93 -0.48
C GLN A 91 16.14 7.81 -1.72
N ALA A 92 15.31 7.57 -2.74
CA ALA A 92 15.28 8.41 -3.94
C ALA A 92 14.91 9.87 -3.60
N LEU A 93 13.95 10.09 -2.71
CA LEU A 93 13.61 11.43 -2.22
C LEU A 93 14.72 12.02 -1.35
N GLN A 94 15.35 11.22 -0.49
CA GLN A 94 16.45 11.68 0.37
C GLN A 94 17.67 12.12 -0.43
N ARG A 95 18.01 11.44 -1.54
CA ARG A 95 19.09 11.85 -2.45
C ARG A 95 18.87 13.23 -3.07
N ARG A 96 17.61 13.67 -3.18
CA ARG A 96 17.21 15.01 -3.66
C ARG A 96 17.12 16.05 -2.53
N GLY A 97 17.71 15.76 -1.37
CA GLY A 97 17.71 16.64 -0.20
C GLY A 97 16.41 16.65 0.61
N ASN A 98 15.43 15.80 0.30
CA ASN A 98 14.18 15.76 1.07
C ASN A 98 14.35 15.01 2.40
N ARG A 99 13.67 15.49 3.44
CA ARG A 99 13.55 14.79 4.72
C ARG A 99 12.22 14.04 4.75
N VAL A 100 12.28 12.71 4.63
CA VAL A 100 11.08 11.85 4.71
C VAL A 100 10.93 11.31 6.12
N THR A 101 9.76 11.48 6.74
CA THR A 101 9.44 10.93 8.06
C THR A 101 8.11 10.19 8.03
N LEU A 102 8.12 8.93 8.48
CA LEU A 102 6.91 8.12 8.63
C LEU A 102 6.38 8.17 10.06
N TYR A 103 5.08 8.38 10.19
CA TYR A 103 4.36 8.41 11.45
C TYR A 103 3.25 7.37 11.47
N TRP A 104 3.12 6.71 12.61
CA TRP A 104 1.96 5.90 12.93
C TRP A 104 0.91 6.76 13.62
N LEU A 105 -0.32 6.77 13.10
CA LEU A 105 -1.46 7.41 13.75
C LEU A 105 -2.35 6.38 14.46
N PRO A 106 -2.45 6.43 15.79
CA PRO A 106 -3.36 5.57 16.55
C PRO A 106 -4.81 5.77 16.14
N SER A 107 -5.61 4.70 16.08
CA SER A 107 -7.02 4.72 15.61
C SER A 107 -7.89 5.77 16.30
N ALA A 108 -7.58 6.16 17.54
CA ALA A 108 -8.27 7.20 18.30
C ALA A 108 -8.12 8.62 17.71
N VAL A 109 -7.06 8.88 16.94
CA VAL A 109 -6.85 10.18 16.29
C VAL A 109 -7.74 10.25 15.07
N GLU A 110 -8.71 11.16 15.06
CA GLU A 110 -9.53 11.42 13.88
C GLU A 110 -8.75 12.21 12.82
N SER A 111 -8.86 11.78 11.56
CA SER A 111 -8.24 12.46 10.43
C SER A 111 -9.06 12.18 9.18
N ASP A 112 -9.55 13.23 8.54
CA ASP A 112 -10.37 13.13 7.33
C ASP A 112 -9.60 12.50 6.16
N LEU A 113 -8.29 12.79 6.06
CA LEU A 113 -7.42 12.17 5.07
C LEU A 113 -7.30 10.65 5.28
N LEU A 114 -7.16 10.19 6.53
CA LEU A 114 -7.12 8.75 6.83
C LEU A 114 -8.49 8.08 6.64
N LYS A 115 -9.60 8.77 6.94
CA LYS A 115 -10.96 8.31 6.65
C LYS A 115 -11.15 8.13 5.14
N ALA A 116 -10.73 9.12 4.34
CA ALA A 116 -10.79 9.08 2.88
C ALA A 116 -9.91 7.97 2.29
N ALA A 117 -8.68 7.80 2.80
CA ALA A 117 -7.79 6.71 2.37
C ALA A 117 -8.40 5.33 2.66
N LYS A 118 -8.98 5.14 3.86
CA LYS A 118 -9.68 3.90 4.24
C LYS A 118 -10.88 3.63 3.34
N ALA A 119 -11.68 4.65 3.04
CA ALA A 119 -12.82 4.53 2.13
C ALA A 119 -12.38 4.12 0.72
N SER A 120 -11.30 4.73 0.20
CA SER A 120 -10.74 4.41 -1.12
C SER A 120 -10.20 2.99 -1.20
N ALA A 121 -9.55 2.52 -0.12
CA ALA A 121 -9.08 1.13 -0.02
C ALA A 121 -10.24 0.12 -0.01
N LYS A 122 -11.33 0.42 0.71
CA LYS A 122 -12.55 -0.41 0.70
C LYS A 122 -13.19 -0.45 -0.70
N GLU A 123 -13.30 0.70 -1.35
CA GLU A 123 -13.86 0.79 -2.70
C GLU A 123 -13.07 -0.05 -3.71
N SER A 124 -11.75 -0.01 -3.62
CA SER A 124 -10.85 -0.76 -4.51
C SER A 124 -10.78 -2.25 -4.19
N THR A 125 -11.40 -2.71 -3.11
CA THR A 125 -11.42 -4.13 -2.72
C THR A 125 -12.83 -4.72 -2.80
N ARG A 126 -13.77 -4.03 -3.47
CA ARG A 126 -15.10 -4.58 -3.76
C ARG A 126 -14.98 -5.86 -4.60
N PRO A 127 -15.90 -6.83 -4.45
CA PRO A 127 -15.82 -8.14 -5.11
C PRO A 127 -15.69 -8.09 -6.65
N SER A 128 -16.21 -7.04 -7.29
CA SER A 128 -16.14 -6.83 -8.74
C SER A 128 -14.82 -6.21 -9.23
N LYS A 129 -13.87 -5.89 -8.34
CA LYS A 129 -12.60 -5.24 -8.70
C LYS A 129 -11.51 -6.29 -8.90
N THR A 130 -10.95 -6.32 -10.11
CA THR A 130 -9.84 -7.21 -10.48
C THR A 130 -8.48 -6.52 -10.25
N PRO A 131 -7.42 -7.26 -9.90
CA PRO A 131 -6.09 -6.69 -9.75
C PRO A 131 -5.57 -6.16 -11.09
N GLN A 132 -5.16 -4.87 -11.13
CA GLN A 132 -4.59 -4.25 -12.33
C GLN A 132 -3.27 -4.90 -12.80
N LYS A 133 -2.59 -5.68 -11.95
CA LYS A 133 -1.38 -6.45 -12.29
C LYS A 133 -1.35 -7.70 -11.41
N LYS A 134 -0.87 -8.83 -11.93
CA LYS A 134 -0.60 -10.03 -11.11
C LYS A 134 0.44 -9.68 -10.05
N ALA A 135 0.02 -9.41 -8.82
CA ALA A 135 0.94 -9.17 -7.72
C ALA A 135 1.60 -10.50 -7.33
N THR A 136 2.90 -10.47 -7.00
CA THR A 136 3.54 -11.63 -6.36
C THR A 136 2.77 -11.98 -5.10
N ARG A 137 2.45 -13.26 -4.96
CA ARG A 137 1.65 -13.77 -3.84
C ARG A 137 2.40 -13.53 -2.53
N ALA A 138 1.66 -13.06 -1.53
CA ALA A 138 2.17 -12.82 -0.19
C ALA A 138 1.17 -13.40 0.83
N TYR A 139 1.21 -14.72 0.97
CA TYR A 139 0.37 -15.43 1.92
C TYR A 139 0.62 -14.94 3.36
N SER A 140 -0.46 -14.78 4.13
CA SER A 140 -0.32 -14.58 5.57
C SER A 140 0.32 -15.82 6.21
N THR A 141 1.05 -15.66 7.31
CA THR A 141 1.68 -16.79 8.00
C THR A 141 0.65 -17.83 8.44
N ALA A 142 -0.51 -17.40 8.93
CA ALA A 142 -1.61 -18.29 9.31
C ALA A 142 -2.12 -19.10 8.11
N LEU A 143 -2.33 -18.45 6.96
CA LEU A 143 -2.76 -19.14 5.75
C LEU A 143 -1.67 -20.07 5.20
N ARG A 144 -0.40 -19.66 5.28
CA ARG A 144 0.73 -20.51 4.90
C ARG A 144 0.79 -21.76 5.76
N ILE A 145 0.62 -21.61 7.08
CA ILE A 145 0.56 -22.75 8.02
C ILE A 145 -0.64 -23.62 7.68
N ALA A 146 -1.84 -23.07 7.53
CA ALA A 146 -3.04 -23.84 7.19
C ALA A 146 -2.90 -24.61 5.86
N LEU A 147 -2.38 -23.95 4.82
CA LEU A 147 -2.09 -24.61 3.54
C LEU A 147 -1.04 -25.72 3.69
N GLN A 148 0.00 -25.49 4.50
CA GLN A 148 1.01 -26.50 4.78
C GLN A 148 0.42 -27.69 5.56
N THR A 149 -0.44 -27.44 6.55
CA THR A 149 -1.18 -28.50 7.27
C THR A 149 -2.05 -29.30 6.31
N VAL A 150 -2.85 -28.65 5.46
CA VAL A 150 -3.68 -29.33 4.45
C VAL A 150 -2.83 -30.16 3.50
N LEU A 151 -1.71 -29.62 2.99
CA LEU A 151 -0.80 -30.38 2.12
C LEU A 151 -0.13 -31.56 2.84
N GLN A 152 0.13 -31.47 4.15
CA GLN A 152 0.68 -32.58 4.93
C GLN A 152 -0.39 -33.64 5.21
N THR A 153 -1.63 -33.23 5.51
CA THR A 153 -2.76 -34.13 5.80
C THR A 153 -3.29 -34.84 4.55
N TYR A 154 -3.29 -34.17 3.40
CA TYR A 154 -3.88 -34.70 2.15
C TYR A 154 -2.85 -34.97 1.04
N GLY A 155 -1.58 -34.58 1.20
CA GLY A 155 -0.50 -34.86 0.26
C GLY A 155 0.36 -36.07 0.61
N ALA A 156 0.21 -36.62 1.81
CA ALA A 156 0.62 -37.98 2.11
C ALA A 156 -0.51 -38.92 1.63
N LEU A 157 -0.43 -39.40 0.39
CA LEU A 157 -1.18 -40.60 0.01
C LEU A 157 -0.77 -41.71 0.98
N PRO A 158 -1.71 -42.48 1.56
CA PRO A 158 -1.34 -43.71 2.23
C PRO A 158 -0.68 -44.62 1.19
N ASP A 159 0.52 -45.11 1.49
CA ASP A 159 1.11 -46.20 0.72
C ASP A 159 0.19 -47.41 0.86
N ASN A 160 -0.45 -47.79 -0.25
CA ASN A 160 -1.24 -49.01 -0.37
C ASN A 160 -0.32 -50.18 -0.68
#